data_AF-A0A966NYN2-F1
#
_entry.id   AF-A0A966NYN2-F1
#
_cell.length_a   1.000
_cell.length_b   1.000
_cell.length_c   1.000
_cell.angle_alpha   90.00
_cell.angle_beta   90.00
_cell.angle_gamma   90.00
#
_symmetry.space_group_name_H-M   'P 1'
#
loop_
_entity.id
_entity.type
_entity.pdbx_description
1 polymer ?
#
loop_
_entity_poly.entity_id
_entity_poly.type
_entity_poly.pdbx_seq_one_letter_code
_entity_poly.pdbx_strand_id
1 'polypeptide(L)' 'MIVDVRRLDPDLPLPQTAHAGDAGVDLHAREDALLKSNGGRVLIPTGLAVA' A
#
# COMPACT_ATOMS: atom_id res chain seq x y z
N MET A 1 -1.48 -20.23 -1.93
CA MET A 1 -0.23 -19.64 -1.42
C MET A 1 -0.63 -18.55 -0.44
N ILE A 2 -0.09 -18.58 0.78
CA ILE A 2 -0.29 -17.51 1.76
C ILE A 2 0.91 -16.57 1.62
N VAL A 3 0.68 -15.27 1.70
CA VAL A 3 1.73 -14.24 1.69
C VAL A 3 1.83 -13.68 3.09
N ASP A 4 3.01 -13.73 3.70
CA ASP A 4 3.20 -13.19 5.04
C ASP A 4 3.35 -11.67 4.95
N VAL A 5 2.61 -10.96 5.80
CA VAL A 5 2.60 -9.50 5.82
C VAL A 5 2.92 -9.00 7.21
N ARG A 6 3.89 -8.09 7.30
CA ARG A 6 4.18 -7.33 8.51
C ARG A 6 3.76 -5.88 8.33
N ARG A 7 2.88 -5.39 9.22
CA ARG A 7 2.62 -3.96 9.36
C ARG A 7 3.83 -3.26 9.97
N LEU A 8 4.46 -2.40 9.19
CA LEU A 8 5.50 -1.47 9.63
C LEU A 8 4.87 -0.21 10.24
N ASP A 9 3.66 0.12 9.80
CA ASP A 9 2.80 1.14 10.38
C ASP A 9 1.53 0.48 10.94
N PRO A 10 1.32 0.47 12.27
CA PRO A 10 0.18 -0.19 12.89
C PRO A 10 -1.14 0.56 12.72
N ASP A 11 -1.09 1.84 12.38
CA ASP A 11 -2.27 2.70 12.24
C ASP A 11 -2.93 2.55 10.86
N LEU A 12 -2.22 1.95 9.90
CA LEU A 12 -2.78 1.60 8.60
C LEU A 12 -3.52 0.25 8.62
N PRO A 13 -4.62 0.13 7.86
CA PRO A 13 -5.36 -1.12 7.74
C PRO A 13 -4.54 -2.17 6.96
N LEU A 14 -4.84 -3.45 7.21
CA LEU A 14 -4.34 -4.52 6.35
C LEU A 14 -5.06 -4.48 4.99
N PRO A 15 -4.35 -4.70 3.87
CA PRO A 15 -4.96 -4.84 2.55
C PRO A 15 -5.97 -5.98 2.52
N GLN A 16 -7.05 -5.77 1.78
CA GLN A 16 -8.09 -6.78 1.56
C GLN A 16 -8.50 -6.75 0.09
N THR A 17 -8.97 -7.88 -0.42
CA THR A 17 -9.59 -7.95 -1.75
C THR A 17 -10.94 -7.24 -1.69
N ALA A 18 -11.22 -6.36 -2.65
CA ALA A 18 -12.52 -5.68 -2.73
C ALA A 18 -13.65 -6.67 -3.07
N HIS A 19 -13.37 -7.62 -3.95
CA HIS A 19 -14.30 -8.66 -4.38
C HIS A 19 -13.68 -10.05 -4.33
N ALA A 20 -14.53 -11.07 -4.25
CA ALA A 20 -14.11 -12.45 -4.29
C ALA A 20 -13.54 -12.79 -5.68
N GLY A 21 -12.29 -13.23 -5.73
CA GLY A 21 -11.60 -13.59 -6.98
C GLY A 21 -10.76 -12.48 -7.60
N ASP A 22 -10.67 -11.31 -6.97
CA ASP A 22 -9.76 -10.26 -7.43
C ASP A 22 -8.29 -10.73 -7.41
N ALA A 23 -7.54 -10.34 -8.44
CA ALA A 23 -6.13 -10.71 -8.57
C ALA A 23 -5.19 -9.91 -7.66
N GLY A 24 -5.65 -8.81 -7.07
CA GLY A 24 -4.85 -7.88 -6.28
C GLY A 24 -5.58 -7.35 -5.06
N VAL A 25 -4.85 -6.55 -4.28
CA VAL A 25 -5.33 -5.86 -3.08
C VAL A 25 -4.86 -4.41 -3.12
N ASP A 26 -5.66 -3.52 -2.53
CA ASP A 26 -5.34 -2.10 -2.48
C ASP A 26 -4.27 -1.80 -1.42
N LEU A 27 -3.38 -0.87 -1.73
CA LEU A 27 -2.35 -0.39 -0.81
C LEU A 27 -2.65 1.05 -0.40
N HIS A 28 -2.44 1.34 0.89
CA HIS A 28 -2.53 2.69 1.41
C HIS A 28 -1.18 3.40 1.33
N ALA A 29 -1.21 4.70 1.01
CA ALA A 29 -0.07 5.58 1.24
C ALA A 29 0.10 5.79 2.74
N ARG A 30 1.33 5.65 3.25
CA ARG A 30 1.63 5.91 4.66
C ARG A 30 1.83 7.39 4.98
N GLU A 31 2.17 8.18 3.97
CA GLU A 31 2.44 9.60 4.12
C GLU A 31 1.89 10.38 2.94
N ASP A 32 1.54 11.63 3.19
CA ASP A 32 1.15 12.57 2.16
C ASP A 32 2.36 12.93 1.27
N ALA A 33 2.10 13.12 -0.02
CA ALA A 33 3.10 13.64 -0.94
C ALA A 33 2.48 14.64 -1.91
N LEU A 34 3.23 15.70 -2.19
CA LEU A 34 2.86 16.69 -3.19
C LEU A 34 3.65 16.46 -4.47
N LEU A 35 2.96 16.13 -5.56
CA LEU A 35 3.52 16.21 -6.91
C LEU A 35 3.30 17.63 -7.45
N LYS A 36 4.40 18.33 -7.74
CA LYS A 36 4.34 19.67 -8.32
C LYS A 36 3.67 19.64 -9.70
N SER A 37 3.09 20.76 -10.10
CA SER A 37 2.59 20.96 -11.46
C SER A 37 3.70 20.71 -12.49
N ASN A 38 3.29 20.28 -13.70
CA ASN A 38 4.16 19.76 -14.77
C ASN A 38 4.75 18.35 -14.53
N GLY A 39 4.21 17.61 -13.56
CA GLY A 39 4.47 16.18 -13.38
C GLY A 39 5.66 15.87 -12.47
N GLY A 40 5.93 14.57 -12.29
CA GLY A 40 7.00 14.08 -11.42
C GLY A 40 6.78 12.64 -10.99
N ARG A 41 7.71 12.12 -10.18
CA ARG A 41 7.61 10.82 -9.52
C ARG A 41 8.02 10.96 -8.07
N VAL A 42 7.36 10.21 -7.21
CA VAL A 42 7.67 10.10 -5.78
C VAL A 42 7.61 8.64 -5.39
N LEU A 43 8.52 8.21 -4.53
CA LEU A 43 8.46 6.90 -3.90
C LEU A 43 7.64 7.03 -2.63
N ILE A 44 6.50 6.33 -2.56
CA ILE A 44 5.60 6.37 -1.40
C ILE A 44 5.72 5.08 -0.61
N PRO A 45 6.09 5.14 0.68
CA PRO A 45 6.04 3.96 1.53
C PRO A 45 4.59 3.54 1.78
N THR A 46 4.34 2.24 1.75
CA THR A 46 3.02 1.64 1.98
C THR A 46 2.79 1.23 3.43
N GLY A 47 3.83 1.26 4.27
CA GLY A 47 3.76 0.80 5.65
C GLY A 47 3.70 -0.73 5.80
N LEU A 48 4.00 -1.49 4.75
CA LEU A 48 3.97 -2.95 4.75
C LEU A 48 5.31 -3.55 4.30
N ALA A 49 5.67 -4.68 4.88
CA ALA A 49 6.68 -5.59 4.36
C ALA A 49 6.03 -6.95 4.06
N VAL A 50 6.49 -7.61 2.99
CA VAL A 50 6.02 -8.94 2.56
C VAL A 50 7.19 -9.93 2.51
N ALA A 51 6.92 -11.21 2.73
CA ALA A 51 7.89 -12.30 2.63
C ALA A 51 7.21 -13.59 2.13
#